data_AF-A0AAN9T4V2-F1
#
_entry.id   AF-A0AAN9T4V2-F1
#
_cell.length_a   1.000
_cell.length_b   1.000
_cell.length_c   1.000
_cell.angle_alpha   90.00
_cell.angle_beta   90.00
_cell.angle_gamma   90.00
#
_symmetry.space_group_name_H-M   'P 1'
#
loop_
_entity.id
_entity.type
_entity.pdbx_description
1 polymer ?
#
loop_
_entity_poly.entity_id
_entity_poly.type
_entity_poly.pdbx_seq_one_letter_code
_entity_poly.pdbx_strand_id
1 'polypeptide(L)'
;MDHNILVKVIIRTVKYVTRATYSEGKSNANGAKWTTLTPAIHRMDGVTVCGKKGTLHFIRFPTAEMSNFLELAKKKGMATLVTTVCATGGGAFKFEDAFRREVNMRLEKYDELDSLIRGILFVESHYPRECYYWADPTDDDKCRKVTYDFSRPYPFIVVNIGSGVSILAVYGPNNYKRISGTSLGGGTFLGLCCLLTGCATFEEAIELAAGGDNKRVDKLIRDIYGGSYERFGLSGELVAASFGQMISKDRRDTVSREDLARATLVTITNNIGSIARLSALNEKISRVVFVGNFLRVNEISMKLLAYAMDYWSSGTLKALFLEHEGYFGAVGCLISFNDGIS
;
A
#
# COMPACT_ATOMS: atom_id res chain seq x y z
N MET A 1 -13.05 14.74 2.82
CA MET A 1 -11.56 14.77 2.85
C MET A 1 -11.10 13.40 2.39
N ASP A 2 -10.82 13.27 1.09
CA ASP A 2 -10.53 11.97 0.45
C ASP A 2 -9.02 11.86 0.25
N HIS A 3 -8.35 11.07 1.08
CA HIS A 3 -6.91 10.83 0.97
C HIS A 3 -6.67 9.47 0.29
N ASN A 4 -5.94 9.51 -0.84
CA ASN A 4 -5.49 8.44 -1.73
C ASN A 4 -6.32 8.16 -3.00
N ILE A 5 -6.37 9.15 -3.87
CA ILE A 5 -6.35 8.94 -5.33
C ILE A 5 -4.92 9.20 -5.83
N LEU A 6 -4.32 8.18 -6.41
CA LEU A 6 -3.01 8.23 -7.02
C LEU A 6 -3.20 8.54 -8.52
N VAL A 7 -3.15 9.82 -8.92
CA VAL A 7 -3.01 10.15 -10.35
C VAL A 7 -1.56 9.92 -10.72
N LYS A 8 -1.28 8.70 -11.17
CA LYS A 8 0.06 8.29 -11.57
C LYS A 8 0.26 8.64 -13.04
N VAL A 9 0.97 9.72 -13.28
CA VAL A 9 1.47 10.01 -14.62
C VAL A 9 2.67 9.11 -14.87
N ILE A 10 2.50 8.08 -15.70
CA ILE A 10 3.64 7.43 -16.33
C ILE A 10 4.00 8.28 -17.54
N ILE A 11 5.02 9.12 -17.37
CA ILE A 11 5.57 9.91 -18.48
C ILE A 11 6.34 8.94 -19.38
N ARG A 12 5.75 8.60 -20.53
CA ARG A 12 6.46 8.01 -21.66
C ARG A 12 7.31 9.12 -22.28
N THR A 13 8.63 9.05 -22.14
CA THR A 13 9.54 9.83 -23.00
C THR A 13 10.36 8.89 -23.85
N VAL A 14 9.82 8.54 -25.03
CA VAL A 14 10.66 8.15 -26.15
C VAL A 14 11.26 9.45 -26.69
N LYS A 15 12.48 9.79 -26.21
CA LYS A 15 13.33 10.91 -26.63
C LYS A 15 12.70 12.31 -26.45
N TYR A 16 13.49 13.25 -25.93
CA TYR A 16 13.16 14.69 -25.74
C TYR A 16 12.30 15.06 -24.51
N VAL A 17 12.80 14.82 -23.29
CA VAL A 17 12.93 15.83 -22.21
C VAL A 17 13.99 15.29 -21.24
N THR A 18 15.23 15.20 -21.71
CA THR A 18 16.40 15.12 -20.83
C THR A 18 16.89 16.54 -20.57
N ARG A 19 16.52 17.10 -19.42
CA ARG A 19 17.44 17.99 -18.69
C ARG A 19 17.50 17.48 -17.26
N ALA A 20 18.11 16.31 -17.12
CA ALA A 20 18.67 15.88 -15.86
C ALA A 20 19.83 16.84 -15.56
N THR A 21 19.69 17.65 -14.51
CA THR A 21 20.84 18.33 -13.91
C THR A 21 21.73 17.27 -13.30
N TYR A 22 22.84 16.99 -13.95
CA TYR A 22 24.04 16.51 -13.29
C TYR A 22 24.59 17.70 -12.51
N SER A 23 24.59 17.64 -11.18
CA SER A 23 25.41 18.54 -10.36
C SER A 23 26.20 17.67 -9.41
N GLU A 24 27.50 17.56 -9.71
CA GLU A 24 28.50 17.27 -8.68
C GLU A 24 28.33 18.23 -7.52
N GLY A 25 28.68 17.74 -6.32
CA GLY A 25 28.33 18.30 -5.03
C GLY A 25 28.38 19.83 -4.97
N LYS A 26 27.25 20.40 -4.57
CA LYS A 26 27.19 21.62 -3.75
C LYS A 26 25.84 21.69 -3.07
N SER A 27 25.89 21.73 -1.74
CA SER A 27 24.79 22.06 -0.85
C SER A 27 24.12 23.37 -1.28
N ASN A 28 22.81 23.38 -1.42
CA ASN A 28 22.04 24.62 -1.46
C ASN A 28 20.94 24.61 -0.39
N ALA A 29 20.94 25.70 0.37
CA ALA A 29 20.00 26.05 1.40
C ALA A 29 18.59 26.22 0.80
N ASN A 30 17.71 25.25 1.03
CA ASN A 30 16.26 25.40 1.18
C ASN A 30 15.62 24.02 1.45
N GLY A 31 15.78 23.57 2.71
CA GLY A 31 14.70 23.06 3.56
C GLY A 31 13.75 21.91 3.16
N ALA A 32 13.80 21.35 1.95
CA ALA A 32 13.00 20.17 1.61
C ALA A 32 13.85 18.89 1.75
N LYS A 33 13.77 18.24 2.91
CA LYS A 33 14.33 16.89 3.11
C LYS A 33 13.48 15.88 2.34
N TRP A 34 13.90 15.53 1.13
CA TRP A 34 13.47 14.30 0.48
C TRP A 34 14.26 13.16 1.13
N THR A 35 13.63 12.41 2.05
CA THR A 35 14.27 11.25 2.67
C THR A 35 14.56 10.20 1.61
N THR A 36 15.84 9.89 1.44
CA THR A 36 16.39 8.84 0.59
C THR A 36 15.97 7.47 1.13
N LEU A 37 14.82 6.97 0.67
CA LEU A 37 14.53 5.54 0.66
C LEU A 37 15.34 4.88 -0.48
N THR A 38 15.66 3.61 -0.32
CA THR A 38 16.54 2.82 -1.19
C THR A 38 16.32 3.10 -2.70
N PRO A 39 17.38 3.35 -3.50
CA PRO A 39 17.26 3.79 -4.90
C PRO A 39 16.50 2.85 -5.85
N ALA A 40 16.32 1.57 -5.49
CA ALA A 40 15.82 0.53 -6.39
C ALA A 40 14.29 0.57 -6.64
N ILE A 41 13.48 1.01 -5.67
CA ILE A 41 12.00 0.92 -5.79
C ILE A 41 11.41 2.01 -6.71
N HIS A 42 12.20 3.05 -7.02
CA HIS A 42 11.73 4.18 -7.84
C HIS A 42 11.89 3.99 -9.35
N ARG A 43 12.54 2.90 -9.80
CA ARG A 43 12.71 2.62 -11.22
C ARG A 43 12.87 1.12 -11.53
N MET A 44 12.39 0.70 -12.68
CA MET A 44 12.72 -0.60 -13.28
C MET A 44 13.41 -0.39 -14.62
N ASP A 45 14.67 -0.81 -14.70
CA ASP A 45 15.50 -0.67 -15.89
C ASP A 45 15.33 -1.85 -16.86
N GLY A 46 15.46 -1.58 -18.16
CA GLY A 46 15.47 -2.62 -19.19
C GLY A 46 14.11 -3.28 -19.46
N VAL A 47 13.01 -2.65 -19.04
CA VAL A 47 11.64 -3.13 -19.25
C VAL A 47 11.23 -2.88 -20.70
N THR A 48 10.53 -3.86 -21.30
CA THR A 48 10.00 -3.73 -22.65
C THR A 48 8.49 -3.47 -22.60
N VAL A 49 8.05 -2.35 -23.17
CA VAL A 49 6.63 -2.00 -23.32
C VAL A 49 6.39 -1.65 -24.79
N CYS A 50 5.45 -2.34 -25.45
CA CYS A 50 5.19 -2.21 -26.90
C CYS A 50 6.44 -2.42 -27.78
N GLY A 51 7.29 -3.41 -27.46
CA GLY A 51 8.53 -3.65 -28.20
C GLY A 51 9.60 -2.56 -28.03
N LYS A 52 9.38 -1.54 -27.20
CA LYS A 52 10.38 -0.52 -26.86
C LYS A 52 10.97 -0.83 -25.49
N LYS A 53 12.29 -1.02 -25.45
CA LYS A 53 13.05 -1.18 -24.21
C LYS A 53 13.33 0.18 -23.58
N GLY A 54 13.11 0.31 -22.28
CA GLY A 54 13.34 1.55 -21.56
C GLY A 54 13.37 1.36 -20.05
N THR A 55 13.22 2.46 -19.32
CA THR A 55 13.12 2.48 -17.85
C THR A 55 11.73 2.94 -17.46
N LEU A 56 11.07 2.19 -16.58
CA LEU A 56 9.85 2.62 -15.92
C LEU A 56 10.21 3.42 -14.67
N HIS A 57 9.61 4.60 -14.49
CA HIS A 57 9.78 5.44 -13.31
C HIS A 57 8.51 5.46 -12.47
N PHE A 58 8.66 5.37 -11.16
CA PHE A 58 7.55 5.33 -10.21
C PHE A 58 7.43 6.64 -9.43
N ILE A 59 6.42 7.44 -9.78
CA ILE A 59 6.16 8.76 -9.21
C ILE A 59 4.86 8.74 -8.40
N ARG A 60 4.87 9.41 -7.25
CA ARG A 60 3.70 9.60 -6.39
C ARG A 60 3.66 11.03 -5.85
N PHE A 61 2.45 11.52 -5.59
CA PHE A 61 2.21 12.73 -4.83
C PHE A 61 0.87 12.60 -4.08
N PRO A 62 0.66 13.34 -2.97
CA PRO A 62 -0.60 13.30 -2.25
C PRO A 62 -1.75 13.83 -3.10
N THR A 63 -2.93 13.20 -3.00
CA THR A 63 -4.13 13.65 -3.73
C THR A 63 -4.55 15.07 -3.38
N ALA A 64 -4.29 15.52 -2.15
CA ALA A 64 -4.56 16.89 -1.73
C ALA A 64 -3.80 17.92 -2.57
N GLU A 65 -2.66 17.52 -3.15
CA GLU A 65 -1.81 18.34 -4.02
C GLU A 65 -2.23 18.30 -5.50
N MET A 66 -3.43 17.78 -5.83
CA MET A 66 -3.88 17.67 -7.23
C MET A 66 -3.91 19.03 -7.93
N SER A 67 -4.37 20.07 -7.25
CA SER A 67 -4.41 21.43 -7.81
C SER A 67 -3.00 21.93 -8.16
N ASN A 68 -2.02 21.70 -7.28
CA ASN A 68 -0.61 22.06 -7.52
C ASN A 68 -0.03 21.27 -8.70
N PHE A 69 -0.41 19.99 -8.84
CA PHE A 69 -0.04 19.18 -10.00
C PHE A 69 -0.63 19.74 -11.30
N LEU A 70 -1.92 20.10 -11.33
CA LEU A 70 -2.58 20.67 -12.51
C LEU A 70 -1.97 22.02 -12.92
N GLU A 71 -1.66 22.88 -11.95
CA GLU A 71 -0.98 24.14 -12.20
C GLU A 71 0.42 23.91 -12.81
N LEU A 72 1.17 22.97 -12.25
CA LEU A 72 2.48 22.59 -12.78
C LEU A 72 2.37 22.04 -14.21
N ALA A 73 1.39 21.16 -14.47
CA ALA A 73 1.14 20.59 -15.79
C ALA A 73 0.78 21.66 -16.82
N LYS A 74 -0.04 22.64 -16.43
CA LYS A 74 -0.36 23.82 -17.24
C LYS A 74 0.89 24.65 -17.55
N LYS A 75 1.68 24.97 -16.54
CA LYS A 75 2.92 25.77 -16.66
C LYS A 75 3.98 25.09 -17.51
N LYS A 76 4.05 23.75 -17.45
CA LYS A 76 4.97 22.94 -18.27
C LYS A 76 4.43 22.64 -19.67
N GLY A 77 3.22 23.08 -19.99
CA GLY A 77 2.60 22.86 -21.29
C GLY A 77 2.37 21.37 -21.59
N MET A 78 2.07 20.54 -20.60
CA MET A 78 1.94 19.08 -20.81
C MET A 78 0.93 18.71 -21.91
N ALA A 79 -0.10 19.53 -22.09
CA ALA A 79 -1.13 19.35 -23.12
C ALA A 79 -0.59 19.41 -24.56
N THR A 80 0.56 20.05 -24.80
CA THR A 80 1.21 20.09 -26.12
C THR A 80 1.95 18.79 -26.43
N LEU A 81 2.30 18.01 -25.40
CA LEU A 81 3.02 16.75 -25.52
C LEU A 81 2.04 15.57 -25.58
N VAL A 82 0.96 15.62 -24.80
CA VAL A 82 -0.01 14.53 -24.66
C VAL A 82 -1.41 15.11 -24.46
N THR A 83 -2.38 14.68 -25.27
CA THR A 83 -3.79 15.09 -25.15
C THR A 83 -4.62 14.14 -24.28
N THR A 84 -4.16 12.90 -24.10
CA THR A 84 -4.88 11.85 -23.36
C THR A 84 -3.98 11.23 -22.30
N VAL A 85 -4.42 11.24 -21.05
CA VAL A 85 -3.75 10.60 -19.91
C VAL A 85 -4.55 9.38 -19.50
N CYS A 86 -3.91 8.24 -19.41
CA CYS A 86 -4.53 7.03 -18.89
C CYS A 86 -4.62 7.14 -17.37
N ALA A 87 -5.80 6.88 -16.81
CA ALA A 87 -6.05 7.00 -15.39
C ALA A 87 -6.88 5.81 -14.90
N THR A 88 -6.67 5.45 -13.64
CA THR A 88 -7.44 4.41 -12.96
C THR A 88 -7.73 4.83 -11.51
N GLY A 89 -8.56 4.05 -10.81
CA GLY A 89 -9.00 4.35 -9.46
C GLY A 89 -10.03 5.48 -9.38
N GLY A 90 -10.59 5.67 -8.19
CA GLY A 90 -11.74 6.59 -7.99
C GLY A 90 -11.53 8.03 -8.48
N GLY A 91 -10.30 8.55 -8.49
CA GLY A 91 -10.09 9.92 -8.94
C GLY A 91 -9.81 10.11 -10.41
N ALA A 92 -9.71 9.03 -11.19
CA ALA A 92 -9.91 9.13 -12.63
C ALA A 92 -11.30 9.71 -12.95
N PHE A 93 -12.30 9.43 -12.10
CA PHE A 93 -13.63 10.03 -12.20
C PHE A 93 -13.70 11.39 -11.51
N LYS A 94 -13.21 11.48 -10.25
CA LYS A 94 -13.28 12.72 -9.45
C LYS A 94 -12.63 13.94 -10.13
N PHE A 95 -11.49 13.74 -10.79
CA PHE A 95 -10.68 14.83 -11.34
C PHE A 95 -10.83 15.00 -12.86
N GLU A 96 -11.69 14.23 -13.54
CA GLU A 96 -11.84 14.29 -15.00
C GLU A 96 -12.16 15.71 -15.49
N ASP A 97 -13.11 16.38 -14.83
CA ASP A 97 -13.51 17.74 -15.16
C ASP A 97 -12.37 18.75 -14.95
N ALA A 98 -11.57 18.58 -13.90
CA ALA A 98 -10.43 19.44 -13.61
C ALA A 98 -9.33 19.29 -14.67
N PHE A 99 -9.00 18.05 -15.05
CA PHE A 99 -8.06 17.77 -16.14
C PHE A 99 -8.53 18.39 -17.46
N ARG A 100 -9.82 18.27 -17.78
CA ARG A 100 -10.38 18.85 -19.00
C ARG A 100 -10.35 20.39 -18.98
N ARG A 101 -10.78 21.02 -17.88
CA ARG A 101 -10.91 22.48 -17.80
C ARG A 101 -9.59 23.21 -17.59
N GLU A 102 -8.69 22.67 -16.77
CA GLU A 102 -7.50 23.40 -16.33
C GLU A 102 -6.28 23.18 -17.24
N VAL A 103 -6.16 21.97 -17.81
CA VAL A 103 -5.01 21.58 -18.64
C VAL A 103 -5.40 21.07 -20.03
N ASN A 104 -6.69 21.07 -20.40
CA ASN A 104 -7.17 20.62 -21.71
C ASN A 104 -6.71 19.18 -22.06
N MET A 105 -6.71 18.29 -21.06
CA MET A 105 -6.37 16.87 -21.25
C MET A 105 -7.59 16.00 -21.01
N ARG A 106 -7.74 14.92 -21.77
CA ARG A 106 -8.75 13.87 -21.55
C ARG A 106 -8.17 12.78 -20.65
N LEU A 107 -8.98 12.25 -19.74
CA LEU A 107 -8.65 11.04 -19.01
C LEU A 107 -9.23 9.82 -19.73
N GLU A 108 -8.37 8.90 -20.14
CA GLU A 108 -8.78 7.56 -20.57
C GLU A 108 -8.86 6.67 -19.34
N LYS A 109 -10.07 6.24 -18.98
CA LYS A 109 -10.34 5.61 -17.68
C LYS A 109 -10.27 4.09 -17.81
N TYR A 110 -9.53 3.45 -16.91
CA TYR A 110 -9.43 2.00 -16.78
C TYR A 110 -9.92 1.56 -15.40
N ASP A 111 -10.56 0.40 -15.31
CA ASP A 111 -11.01 -0.16 -14.04
C ASP A 111 -9.83 -0.36 -13.06
N GLU A 112 -10.08 -0.06 -11.79
CA GLU A 112 -9.07 -0.08 -10.73
C GLU A 112 -8.51 -1.48 -10.47
N LEU A 113 -9.40 -2.47 -10.42
CA LEU A 113 -9.05 -3.83 -10.05
C LEU A 113 -8.43 -4.56 -11.24
N ASP A 114 -8.95 -4.34 -12.45
CA ASP A 114 -8.34 -4.87 -13.67
C ASP A 114 -6.91 -4.34 -13.86
N SER A 115 -6.74 -3.03 -13.67
CA SER A 115 -5.42 -2.39 -13.78
C SER A 115 -4.47 -2.88 -12.67
N LEU A 116 -4.98 -3.13 -11.46
CA LEU A 116 -4.20 -3.71 -10.37
C LEU A 116 -3.67 -5.10 -10.75
N ILE A 117 -4.54 -6.03 -11.17
CA ILE A 117 -4.14 -7.40 -11.50
C ILE A 117 -3.15 -7.42 -12.66
N ARG A 118 -3.44 -6.68 -13.74
CA ARG A 118 -2.53 -6.56 -14.89
C ARG A 118 -1.16 -6.01 -14.48
N GLY A 119 -1.14 -5.01 -13.61
CA GLY A 119 0.09 -4.42 -13.10
C GLY A 119 0.93 -5.41 -12.30
N ILE A 120 0.32 -6.17 -11.40
CA ILE A 120 1.01 -7.21 -10.60
C ILE A 120 1.67 -8.23 -11.52
N LEU A 121 0.90 -8.79 -12.46
CA LEU A 121 1.40 -9.83 -13.37
C LEU A 121 2.51 -9.33 -14.29
N PHE A 122 2.42 -8.08 -14.75
CA PHE A 122 3.47 -7.49 -15.57
C PHE A 122 4.75 -7.24 -14.79
N VAL A 123 4.68 -6.65 -13.59
CA VAL A 123 5.89 -6.38 -12.80
C VAL A 123 6.57 -7.69 -12.41
N GLU A 124 5.82 -8.68 -11.93
CA GLU A 124 6.34 -10.01 -11.59
C GLU A 124 7.09 -10.67 -12.76
N SER A 125 6.51 -10.63 -13.97
CA SER A 125 7.15 -11.21 -15.16
C SER A 125 8.43 -10.49 -15.63
N HIS A 126 8.64 -9.25 -15.19
CA HIS A 126 9.80 -8.44 -15.58
C HIS A 126 10.80 -8.22 -14.43
N TYR A 127 10.45 -8.57 -13.20
CA TYR A 127 11.29 -8.37 -12.02
C TYR A 127 11.27 -9.63 -11.12
N PRO A 128 12.21 -10.57 -11.32
CA PRO A 128 12.21 -11.87 -10.62
C PRO A 128 12.35 -11.83 -9.09
N ARG A 129 12.56 -10.64 -8.50
CA ARG A 129 12.68 -10.42 -7.05
C ARG A 129 11.50 -9.61 -6.50
N GLU A 130 10.40 -9.54 -7.23
CA GLU A 130 9.24 -8.72 -6.87
C GLU A 130 8.54 -9.24 -5.62
N CYS A 131 8.31 -10.56 -5.54
CA CYS A 131 7.59 -11.16 -4.43
C CYS A 131 8.50 -11.59 -3.29
N TYR A 132 8.06 -11.34 -2.06
CA TYR A 132 8.77 -11.75 -0.85
C TYR A 132 7.81 -12.07 0.31
N TYR A 133 8.33 -12.68 1.36
CA TYR A 133 7.66 -12.87 2.64
C TYR A 133 8.61 -12.56 3.80
N TRP A 134 8.04 -12.35 4.99
CA TRP A 134 8.81 -12.23 6.24
C TRP A 134 8.87 -13.59 6.93
N ALA A 135 10.06 -14.17 7.04
CA ALA A 135 10.31 -15.34 7.88
C ALA A 135 10.46 -14.89 9.34
N ASP A 136 9.92 -15.69 10.27
CA ASP A 136 9.99 -15.46 11.72
C ASP A 136 9.60 -14.03 12.13
N PRO A 137 8.41 -13.52 11.73
CA PRO A 137 8.07 -12.10 11.79
C PRO A 137 7.97 -11.50 13.21
N THR A 138 7.98 -12.33 14.25
CA THR A 138 7.90 -11.90 15.66
C THR A 138 9.20 -12.09 16.44
N ASP A 139 10.23 -12.69 15.84
CA ASP A 139 11.53 -12.94 16.47
C ASP A 139 12.53 -11.96 15.86
N ASP A 140 12.88 -10.90 16.59
CA ASP A 140 13.74 -9.82 16.06
C ASP A 140 15.13 -10.30 15.63
N ASP A 141 15.64 -11.40 16.20
CA ASP A 141 16.96 -11.96 15.87
C ASP A 141 16.90 -12.83 14.60
N LYS A 142 15.75 -13.46 14.31
CA LYS A 142 15.57 -14.35 13.16
C LYS A 142 14.80 -13.70 12.00
N CYS A 143 14.10 -12.60 12.27
CA CYS A 143 13.21 -11.95 11.32
C CYS A 143 13.98 -11.53 10.06
N ARG A 144 13.57 -12.03 8.90
CA ARG A 144 14.23 -11.70 7.64
C ARG A 144 13.27 -11.67 6.47
N LYS A 145 13.53 -10.75 5.56
CA LYS A 145 12.89 -10.66 4.25
C LYS A 145 13.44 -11.75 3.34
N VAL A 146 12.58 -12.59 2.77
CA VAL A 146 12.96 -13.71 1.91
C VAL A 146 12.21 -13.62 0.58
N THR A 147 12.94 -13.66 -0.53
CA THR A 147 12.34 -13.70 -1.88
C THR A 147 11.47 -14.95 -2.03
N TYR A 148 10.35 -14.79 -2.72
CA TYR A 148 9.39 -15.84 -2.99
C TYR A 148 9.23 -16.01 -4.50
N ASP A 149 9.35 -17.25 -5.00
CA ASP A 149 9.08 -17.55 -6.41
C ASP A 149 7.58 -17.45 -6.69
N PHE A 150 7.19 -16.37 -7.37
CA PHE A 150 5.81 -16.09 -7.75
C PHE A 150 5.56 -16.23 -9.26
N SER A 151 6.45 -16.95 -9.97
CA SER A 151 6.35 -17.21 -11.42
C SER A 151 5.12 -18.04 -11.83
N ARG A 152 4.57 -18.83 -10.90
CA ARG A 152 3.32 -19.60 -11.06
C ARG A 152 2.26 -19.09 -10.07
N PRO A 153 1.69 -17.88 -10.28
CA PRO A 153 1.00 -17.14 -9.23
C PRO A 153 -0.36 -17.73 -8.84
N TYR A 154 -1.04 -18.44 -9.74
CA TYR A 154 -2.44 -18.85 -9.55
C TYR A 154 -2.61 -20.17 -8.78
N PRO A 155 -3.64 -20.32 -7.93
CA PRO A 155 -4.51 -19.25 -7.44
C PRO A 155 -3.88 -18.45 -6.28
N PHE A 156 -4.26 -17.18 -6.13
CA PHE A 156 -3.86 -16.33 -5.00
C PHE A 156 -4.97 -15.36 -4.61
N ILE A 157 -4.94 -14.92 -3.35
CA ILE A 157 -5.74 -13.80 -2.86
C ILE A 157 -4.91 -12.52 -3.01
N VAL A 158 -5.51 -11.44 -3.50
CA VAL A 158 -4.93 -10.09 -3.41
C VAL A 158 -5.72 -9.29 -2.40
N VAL A 159 -5.03 -8.71 -1.43
CA VAL A 159 -5.57 -7.76 -0.46
C VAL A 159 -4.97 -6.40 -0.78
N ASN A 160 -5.71 -5.55 -1.49
CA ASN A 160 -5.28 -4.21 -1.85
C ASN A 160 -5.69 -3.21 -0.76
N ILE A 161 -4.70 -2.72 -0.01
CA ILE A 161 -4.87 -1.83 1.14
C ILE A 161 -4.59 -0.37 0.72
N GLY A 162 -5.64 0.31 0.28
CA GLY A 162 -5.66 1.74 -0.04
C GLY A 162 -6.31 2.56 1.09
N SER A 163 -7.17 3.52 0.72
CA SER A 163 -8.02 4.24 1.70
C SER A 163 -8.93 3.26 2.45
N GLY A 164 -9.62 2.39 1.68
CA GLY A 164 -10.28 1.18 2.16
C GLY A 164 -9.50 -0.06 1.73
N VAL A 165 -10.15 -1.22 1.76
CA VAL A 165 -9.56 -2.50 1.36
C VAL A 165 -10.46 -3.25 0.39
N SER A 166 -9.87 -3.73 -0.70
CA SER A 166 -10.51 -4.66 -1.64
C SER A 166 -9.78 -6.00 -1.61
N ILE A 167 -10.55 -7.08 -1.54
CA ILE A 167 -10.02 -8.45 -1.50
C ILE A 167 -10.51 -9.20 -2.74
N LEU A 168 -9.59 -9.79 -3.48
CA LEU A 168 -9.85 -10.51 -4.72
C LEU A 168 -9.33 -11.93 -4.64
N ALA A 169 -10.07 -12.88 -5.21
CA ALA A 169 -9.54 -14.18 -5.57
C ALA A 169 -9.15 -14.17 -7.05
N VAL A 170 -7.91 -14.56 -7.34
CA VAL A 170 -7.35 -14.58 -8.69
C VAL A 170 -7.01 -16.01 -9.09
N TYR A 171 -7.72 -16.56 -10.06
CA TYR A 171 -7.58 -17.93 -10.55
C TYR A 171 -6.84 -17.99 -11.90
N GLY A 172 -6.75 -16.88 -12.61
CA GLY A 172 -6.05 -16.75 -13.89
C GLY A 172 -5.91 -15.30 -14.33
N PRO A 173 -5.23 -15.03 -15.45
CA PRO A 173 -4.91 -13.67 -15.90
C PRO A 173 -6.15 -12.81 -16.17
N ASN A 174 -7.25 -13.42 -16.61
CA ASN A 174 -8.55 -12.78 -16.85
C ASN A 174 -9.67 -13.45 -16.04
N ASN A 175 -9.32 -14.20 -15.00
CA ASN A 175 -10.28 -14.91 -14.16
C ASN A 175 -10.04 -14.57 -12.70
N TYR A 176 -10.74 -13.55 -12.23
CA TYR A 176 -10.70 -13.08 -10.85
C TYR A 176 -12.05 -12.49 -10.47
N LYS A 177 -12.32 -12.46 -9.16
CA LYS A 177 -13.54 -11.87 -8.61
C LYS A 177 -13.21 -11.12 -7.32
N ARG A 178 -13.88 -10.00 -7.08
CA ARG A 178 -13.84 -9.30 -5.78
C ARG A 178 -14.70 -10.08 -4.79
N ILE A 179 -14.07 -10.69 -3.79
CA ILE A 179 -14.72 -11.59 -2.85
C ILE A 179 -15.14 -10.91 -1.55
N SER A 180 -14.46 -9.82 -1.19
CA SER A 180 -14.71 -9.11 0.06
C SER A 180 -14.09 -7.71 0.03
N GLY A 181 -14.26 -6.98 1.12
CA GLY A 181 -13.58 -5.72 1.38
C GLY A 181 -13.96 -5.17 2.75
N THR A 182 -13.25 -4.13 3.18
CA THR A 182 -13.58 -3.39 4.40
C THR A 182 -13.31 -1.91 4.19
N SER A 183 -14.10 -1.05 4.83
CA SER A 183 -13.84 0.38 4.88
C SER A 183 -12.71 0.73 5.86
N LEU A 184 -12.32 -0.22 6.75
CA LEU A 184 -11.25 -0.07 7.73
C LEU A 184 -9.88 -0.31 7.07
N GLY A 185 -9.42 0.66 6.28
CA GLY A 185 -8.15 0.62 5.56
C GLY A 185 -7.15 1.68 6.03
N GLY A 186 -6.20 2.02 5.15
CA GLY A 186 -5.18 3.03 5.45
C GLY A 186 -5.75 4.44 5.66
N GLY A 187 -6.91 4.75 5.07
CA GLY A 187 -7.62 6.00 5.29
C GLY A 187 -8.19 6.09 6.71
N THR A 188 -8.69 4.97 7.25
CA THR A 188 -9.13 4.89 8.65
C THR A 188 -7.96 5.03 9.61
N PHE A 189 -6.85 4.32 9.34
CA PHE A 189 -5.63 4.45 10.13
C PHE A 189 -5.15 5.91 10.21
N LEU A 190 -4.96 6.56 9.06
CA LEU A 190 -4.47 7.93 9.02
C LEU A 190 -5.47 8.91 9.64
N GLY A 191 -6.76 8.79 9.31
CA GLY A 191 -7.79 9.68 9.84
C GLY A 191 -7.91 9.61 11.37
N LEU A 192 -7.88 8.40 11.94
CA LEU A 192 -7.86 8.22 13.39
C LEU A 192 -6.56 8.73 14.02
N CYS A 193 -5.40 8.50 13.41
CA CYS A 193 -4.14 9.04 13.91
C CYS A 193 -4.16 10.58 13.92
N CYS A 194 -4.65 11.23 12.87
CA CYS A 194 -4.79 12.69 12.84
C CYS A 194 -5.67 13.19 14.01
N LEU A 195 -6.80 12.53 14.26
CA LEU A 195 -7.71 12.91 15.35
C LEU A 195 -7.11 12.66 16.75
N LEU A 196 -6.44 11.53 16.95
CA LEU A 196 -5.98 11.07 18.26
C LEU A 196 -4.62 11.63 18.65
N THR A 197 -3.79 11.98 17.68
CA THR A 197 -2.37 12.34 17.89
C THR A 197 -2.01 13.72 17.38
N GLY A 198 -2.83 14.29 16.49
CA GLY A 198 -2.55 15.54 15.80
C GLY A 198 -1.54 15.45 14.65
N CYS A 199 -1.11 14.25 14.26
CA CYS A 199 -0.23 14.08 13.09
C CYS A 199 -0.90 14.56 11.80
N ALA A 200 -0.12 15.03 10.83
CA ALA A 200 -0.63 15.56 9.56
C ALA A 200 -0.35 14.64 8.36
N THR A 201 0.64 13.75 8.48
CA THR A 201 1.10 12.91 7.37
C THR A 201 1.11 11.43 7.72
N PHE A 202 1.06 10.58 6.68
CA PHE A 202 1.15 9.13 6.85
C PHE A 202 2.51 8.72 7.43
N GLU A 203 3.59 9.31 6.92
CA GLU A 203 4.95 9.07 7.40
C GLU A 203 5.10 9.41 8.89
N GLU A 204 4.56 10.55 9.34
CA GLU A 204 4.55 10.93 10.76
C GLU A 204 3.72 9.95 11.60
N ALA A 205 2.56 9.51 11.11
CA ALA A 205 1.74 8.52 11.83
C ALA A 205 2.46 7.18 12.01
N ILE A 206 3.22 6.73 10.99
CA ILE A 206 4.04 5.52 11.08
C ILE A 206 5.22 5.71 12.05
N GLU A 207 5.87 6.88 12.04
CA GLU A 207 6.95 7.21 12.98
C GLU A 207 6.46 7.20 14.44
N LEU A 208 5.30 7.82 14.71
CA LEU A 208 4.65 7.76 16.03
C LEU A 208 4.34 6.32 16.44
N ALA A 209 3.77 5.52 15.53
CA ALA A 209 3.45 4.12 15.81
C ALA A 209 4.70 3.26 16.07
N ALA A 210 5.85 3.59 15.46
CA ALA A 210 7.11 2.89 15.71
C ALA A 210 7.63 3.12 17.15
N GLY A 211 7.38 4.30 17.73
CA GLY A 211 7.77 4.65 19.09
C GLY A 211 6.77 4.27 20.19
N GLY A 212 5.58 3.79 19.84
CA GLY A 212 4.50 3.50 20.78
C GLY A 212 4.41 2.05 21.24
N ASP A 213 3.64 1.81 22.31
CA ASP A 213 3.25 0.48 22.79
C ASP A 213 1.72 0.35 22.85
N ASN A 214 1.15 -0.47 21.97
CA ASN A 214 -0.30 -0.69 21.95
C ASN A 214 -0.81 -1.36 23.24
N LYS A 215 0.03 -2.07 24.01
CA LYS A 215 -0.37 -2.75 25.24
C LYS A 215 -0.78 -1.78 26.36
N ARG A 216 -0.49 -0.49 26.22
CA ARG A 216 -0.96 0.59 27.11
C ARG A 216 -2.39 1.06 26.79
N VAL A 217 -2.86 0.75 25.57
CA VAL A 217 -4.14 1.21 25.01
C VAL A 217 -5.14 0.05 24.86
N ASP A 218 -4.67 -1.07 24.36
CA ASP A 218 -5.44 -2.28 24.09
C ASP A 218 -5.60 -3.13 25.35
N LYS A 219 -6.76 -3.76 25.51
CA LYS A 219 -6.96 -4.77 26.56
C LYS A 219 -6.58 -6.14 26.02
N LEU A 220 -5.65 -6.81 26.69
CA LEU A 220 -5.14 -8.13 26.31
C LEU A 220 -5.91 -9.25 27.00
N ILE A 221 -5.73 -10.49 26.53
CA ILE A 221 -6.34 -11.69 27.15
C ILE A 221 -5.89 -11.81 28.61
N ARG A 222 -4.60 -11.58 28.90
CA ARG A 222 -4.08 -11.63 30.28
C ARG A 222 -4.72 -10.60 31.22
N ASP A 223 -5.20 -9.47 30.70
CA ASP A 223 -5.87 -8.44 31.51
C ASP A 223 -7.28 -8.86 31.94
N ILE A 224 -7.83 -9.91 31.32
CA ILE A 224 -9.16 -10.47 31.62
C ILE A 224 -9.03 -11.78 32.41
N TYR A 225 -8.11 -12.66 32.00
CA TYR A 225 -7.99 -14.01 32.53
C TYR A 225 -6.80 -14.21 33.50
N GLY A 226 -5.96 -13.19 33.71
CA GLY A 226 -4.74 -13.29 34.52
C GLY A 226 -3.60 -14.09 33.88
N GLY A 227 -3.76 -14.51 32.62
CA GLY A 227 -2.81 -15.33 31.86
C GLY A 227 -3.36 -15.68 30.48
N SER A 228 -2.93 -16.81 29.92
CA SER A 228 -3.49 -17.36 28.67
C SER A 228 -4.88 -17.96 28.89
N TYR A 229 -5.72 -17.97 27.85
CA TYR A 229 -6.98 -18.69 27.87
C TYR A 229 -6.81 -20.08 27.24
N GLU A 230 -6.34 -21.03 28.08
CA GLU A 230 -5.90 -22.37 27.69
C GLU A 230 -6.95 -23.18 26.91
N ARG A 231 -8.23 -23.10 27.30
CA ARG A 231 -9.31 -23.88 26.69
C ARG A 231 -9.40 -23.71 25.16
N PHE A 232 -9.05 -22.53 24.66
CA PHE A 232 -9.09 -22.20 23.23
C PHE A 232 -7.72 -21.84 22.66
N GLY A 233 -6.63 -22.10 23.40
CA GLY A 233 -5.26 -21.83 22.93
C GLY A 233 -4.98 -20.36 22.65
N LEU A 234 -5.61 -19.43 23.38
CA LEU A 234 -5.37 -17.99 23.18
C LEU A 234 -4.27 -17.52 24.13
N SER A 235 -3.13 -17.13 23.58
CA SER A 235 -2.02 -16.53 24.34
C SER A 235 -2.46 -15.27 25.09
N GLY A 236 -1.95 -15.10 26.31
CA GLY A 236 -2.18 -13.90 27.13
C GLY A 236 -1.73 -12.59 26.48
N GLU A 237 -0.80 -12.65 25.51
CA GLU A 237 -0.31 -11.48 24.76
C GLU A 237 -1.26 -11.01 23.65
N LEU A 238 -2.30 -11.79 23.33
CA LEU A 238 -3.24 -11.43 22.27
C LEU A 238 -4.16 -10.29 22.72
N VAL A 239 -4.45 -9.38 21.78
CA VAL A 239 -5.45 -8.33 21.99
C VAL A 239 -6.83 -8.96 22.09
N ALA A 240 -7.50 -8.74 23.21
CA ALA A 240 -8.88 -9.15 23.43
C ALA A 240 -9.86 -8.05 22.99
N ALA A 241 -9.53 -6.79 23.29
CA ALA A 241 -10.31 -5.63 22.88
C ALA A 241 -9.40 -4.44 22.55
N SER A 242 -9.31 -4.10 21.27
CA SER A 242 -8.65 -2.90 20.77
C SER A 242 -9.19 -1.64 21.46
N PHE A 243 -8.29 -0.76 21.92
CA PHE A 243 -8.62 0.44 22.73
C PHE A 243 -9.38 0.16 24.04
N GLY A 244 -9.45 -1.10 24.47
CA GLY A 244 -10.28 -1.51 25.61
C GLY A 244 -9.85 -0.95 26.97
N GLN A 245 -8.61 -0.45 27.11
CA GLN A 245 -8.18 0.25 28.33
C GLN A 245 -8.64 1.71 28.36
N MET A 246 -8.96 2.31 27.21
CA MET A 246 -9.31 3.73 27.08
C MET A 246 -10.69 4.08 27.62
N ILE A 247 -11.46 3.09 28.11
CA ILE A 247 -12.69 3.34 28.86
C ILE A 247 -12.37 3.98 30.22
N SER A 248 -11.24 3.62 30.85
CA SER A 248 -10.78 4.22 32.11
C SER A 248 -10.19 5.61 31.88
N LYS A 249 -10.62 6.58 32.70
CA LYS A 249 -10.08 7.94 32.67
C LYS A 249 -8.59 7.96 33.04
N ASP A 250 -8.21 7.29 34.13
CA ASP A 250 -6.82 7.27 34.61
C ASP A 250 -5.87 6.66 33.57
N ARG A 251 -6.36 5.68 32.78
CA ARG A 251 -5.60 5.14 31.64
C ARG A 251 -5.45 6.18 30.53
N ARG A 252 -6.53 6.89 30.16
CA ARG A 252 -6.47 7.95 29.14
C ARG A 252 -5.51 9.08 29.54
N ASP A 253 -5.40 9.39 30.83
CA ASP A 253 -4.54 10.46 31.33
C ASP A 253 -3.03 10.10 31.29
N THR A 254 -2.68 8.84 31.02
CA THR A 254 -1.29 8.34 31.04
C THR A 254 -0.78 7.80 29.71
N VAL A 255 -1.62 7.65 28.69
CA VAL A 255 -1.20 7.19 27.37
C VAL A 255 -0.55 8.32 26.57
N SER A 256 0.49 7.96 25.82
CA SER A 256 1.14 8.87 24.88
C SER A 256 0.41 8.88 23.52
N ARG A 257 0.74 9.87 22.68
CA ARG A 257 0.20 9.89 21.30
C ARG A 257 0.78 8.76 20.46
N GLU A 258 2.01 8.35 20.76
CA GLU A 258 2.73 7.24 20.13
C GLU A 258 2.01 5.92 20.42
N ASP A 259 1.60 5.69 21.68
CA ASP A 259 0.82 4.51 22.08
C ASP A 259 -0.51 4.44 21.32
N LEU A 260 -1.19 5.58 21.17
CA LEU A 260 -2.44 5.68 20.40
C LEU A 260 -2.22 5.37 18.92
N ALA A 261 -1.18 5.94 18.29
CA ALA A 261 -0.81 5.64 16.90
C ALA A 261 -0.51 4.15 16.70
N ARG A 262 0.25 3.54 17.62
CA ARG A 262 0.58 2.11 17.58
C ARG A 262 -0.66 1.24 17.75
N ALA A 263 -1.56 1.58 18.66
CA ALA A 263 -2.82 0.86 18.83
C ALA A 263 -3.75 0.98 17.62
N THR A 264 -3.83 2.16 16.98
CA THR A 264 -4.58 2.33 15.72
C THR A 264 -3.97 1.44 14.63
N LEU A 265 -2.64 1.44 14.47
CA LEU A 265 -1.94 0.63 13.47
C LEU A 265 -2.21 -0.86 13.68
N VAL A 266 -2.06 -1.36 14.91
CA VAL A 266 -2.30 -2.76 15.28
C VAL A 266 -3.75 -3.16 15.03
N THR A 267 -4.70 -2.32 15.44
CA THR A 267 -6.14 -2.59 15.28
C THR A 267 -6.53 -2.73 13.82
N ILE A 268 -6.15 -1.78 12.98
CA ILE A 268 -6.47 -1.81 11.54
C ILE A 268 -5.77 -3.00 10.87
N THR A 269 -4.48 -3.21 11.16
CA THR A 269 -3.71 -4.30 10.55
C THR A 269 -4.27 -5.68 10.90
N ASN A 270 -4.57 -5.93 12.18
CA ASN A 270 -5.12 -7.20 12.64
C ASN A 270 -6.53 -7.45 12.08
N ASN A 271 -7.36 -6.41 11.95
CA ASN A 271 -8.67 -6.54 11.33
C ASN A 271 -8.56 -6.95 9.85
N ILE A 272 -7.67 -6.30 9.09
CA ILE A 272 -7.38 -6.65 7.70
C ILE A 272 -6.88 -8.09 7.59
N GLY A 273 -5.93 -8.48 8.45
CA GLY A 273 -5.43 -9.85 8.51
C GLY A 273 -6.55 -10.87 8.78
N SER A 274 -7.42 -10.61 9.76
CA SER A 274 -8.53 -11.51 10.07
C SER A 274 -9.48 -11.71 8.88
N ILE A 275 -9.88 -10.62 8.20
CA ILE A 275 -10.77 -10.69 7.02
C ILE A 275 -10.08 -11.40 5.86
N ALA A 276 -8.80 -11.11 5.62
CA ALA A 276 -7.99 -11.77 4.59
C ALA A 276 -7.91 -13.29 4.84
N ARG A 277 -7.66 -13.71 6.09
CA ARG A 277 -7.64 -15.12 6.49
C ARG A 277 -8.97 -15.81 6.23
N LEU A 278 -10.08 -15.21 6.66
CA LEU A 278 -11.41 -15.77 6.45
C LEU A 278 -11.74 -15.89 4.95
N SER A 279 -11.36 -14.89 4.16
CA SER A 279 -11.53 -14.89 2.71
C SER A 279 -10.71 -16.00 2.04
N ALA A 280 -9.45 -16.16 2.46
CA ALA A 280 -8.55 -17.20 1.97
C ALA A 280 -9.05 -18.62 2.31
N LEU A 281 -9.55 -18.83 3.53
CA LEU A 281 -10.14 -20.11 3.95
C LEU A 281 -11.40 -20.44 3.15
N ASN A 282 -12.29 -19.46 2.94
CA ASN A 282 -13.52 -19.65 2.18
C ASN A 282 -13.25 -20.00 0.71
N GLU A 283 -12.24 -19.37 0.11
CA GLU A 283 -11.83 -19.65 -1.28
C GLU A 283 -10.86 -20.83 -1.41
N LYS A 284 -10.42 -21.42 -0.29
CA LYS A 284 -9.44 -22.53 -0.24
C LYS A 284 -8.11 -22.18 -0.92
N ILE A 285 -7.64 -20.94 -0.72
CA ILE A 285 -6.39 -20.42 -1.30
C ILE A 285 -5.40 -20.11 -0.18
N SER A 286 -4.18 -20.65 -0.27
CA SER A 286 -3.16 -20.50 0.77
C SER A 286 -2.24 -19.28 0.62
N ARG A 287 -2.17 -18.68 -0.57
CA ARG A 287 -1.30 -17.53 -0.86
C ARG A 287 -2.09 -16.24 -0.79
N VAL A 288 -1.70 -15.36 0.13
CA VAL A 288 -2.34 -14.06 0.35
C VAL A 288 -1.33 -12.96 0.09
N VAL A 289 -1.47 -12.28 -1.04
CA VAL A 289 -0.60 -11.17 -1.46
C VAL A 289 -1.21 -9.86 -0.96
N PHE A 290 -0.50 -9.16 -0.08
CA PHE A 290 -0.88 -7.84 0.40
C PHE A 290 -0.15 -6.77 -0.41
N VAL A 291 -0.91 -5.78 -0.88
CA VAL A 291 -0.41 -4.65 -1.69
C VAL A 291 -1.09 -3.35 -1.25
N GLY A 292 -0.69 -2.22 -1.84
CA GLY A 292 -1.26 -0.92 -1.57
C GLY A 292 -0.38 -0.06 -0.66
N ASN A 293 -0.57 1.26 -0.75
CA ASN A 293 0.33 2.25 -0.12
C ASN A 293 0.28 2.27 1.42
N PHE A 294 -0.69 1.60 2.05
CA PHE A 294 -0.69 1.44 3.51
C PHE A 294 0.54 0.68 4.02
N LEU A 295 1.12 -0.19 3.19
CA LEU A 295 2.28 -0.98 3.56
C LEU A 295 3.61 -0.25 3.30
N ARG A 296 3.56 0.89 2.60
CA ARG A 296 4.76 1.67 2.27
C ARG A 296 5.46 2.09 3.55
N VAL A 297 6.76 1.79 3.63
CA VAL A 297 7.61 2.07 4.80
C VAL A 297 7.04 1.56 6.14
N ASN A 298 6.12 0.58 6.08
CA ASN A 298 5.35 0.10 7.21
C ASN A 298 5.61 -1.39 7.44
N GLU A 299 6.86 -1.70 7.78
CA GLU A 299 7.28 -3.07 8.10
C GLU A 299 6.55 -3.62 9.33
N ILE A 300 6.13 -2.76 10.25
CA ILE A 300 5.33 -3.14 11.43
C ILE A 300 4.06 -3.85 10.97
N SER A 301 3.28 -3.24 10.06
CA SER A 301 2.08 -3.89 9.53
C SER A 301 2.39 -5.12 8.71
N MET A 302 3.46 -5.13 7.91
CA MET A 302 3.84 -6.31 7.13
C MET A 302 4.15 -7.51 8.04
N LYS A 303 4.96 -7.32 9.09
CA LYS A 303 5.30 -8.36 10.06
C LYS A 303 4.07 -8.83 10.84
N LEU A 304 3.19 -7.90 11.25
CA LEU A 304 1.93 -8.24 11.90
C LEU A 304 1.00 -9.06 10.99
N LEU A 305 0.89 -8.72 9.70
CA LEU A 305 0.11 -9.50 8.72
C LEU A 305 0.72 -10.89 8.50
N ALA A 306 2.05 -10.98 8.41
CA ALA A 306 2.76 -12.26 8.28
C ALA A 306 2.52 -13.16 9.50
N TYR A 307 2.67 -12.62 10.71
CA TYR A 307 2.35 -13.31 11.95
C TYR A 307 0.87 -13.73 12.01
N ALA A 308 -0.06 -12.84 11.66
CA ALA A 308 -1.48 -13.13 11.70
C ALA A 308 -1.88 -14.25 10.73
N MET A 309 -1.29 -14.28 9.53
CA MET A 309 -1.53 -15.38 8.58
C MET A 309 -1.00 -16.71 9.14
N ASP A 310 0.23 -16.72 9.68
CA ASP A 310 0.87 -17.92 10.18
C ASP A 310 0.17 -18.46 11.45
N TYR A 311 0.05 -17.64 12.49
CA TYR A 311 -0.50 -18.01 13.79
C TYR A 311 -1.96 -18.51 13.70
N TRP A 312 -2.85 -17.75 13.05
CA TRP A 312 -4.28 -18.06 13.00
C TRP A 312 -4.67 -19.11 11.97
N SER A 313 -3.71 -19.58 11.16
CA SER A 313 -3.91 -20.67 10.20
C SER A 313 -3.07 -21.90 10.50
N SER A 314 -2.33 -21.91 11.62
CA SER A 314 -1.36 -22.95 11.95
C SER A 314 -0.36 -23.21 10.81
N GLY A 315 0.15 -22.14 10.20
CA GLY A 315 1.14 -22.17 9.12
C GLY A 315 0.61 -22.55 7.73
N THR A 316 -0.71 -22.71 7.56
CA THR A 316 -1.29 -23.11 6.26
C THR A 316 -1.47 -21.95 5.27
N LEU A 317 -1.57 -20.70 5.76
CA LEU A 317 -1.61 -19.49 4.95
C LEU A 317 -0.27 -18.76 4.98
N LYS A 318 0.14 -18.24 3.82
CA LYS A 318 1.34 -17.44 3.68
C LYS A 318 1.01 -16.01 3.26
N ALA A 319 1.46 -15.05 4.05
CA ALA A 319 1.47 -13.64 3.67
C ALA A 319 2.62 -13.37 2.70
N LEU A 320 2.29 -12.82 1.54
CA LEU A 320 3.22 -12.39 0.52
C LEU A 320 3.09 -10.88 0.33
N PHE A 321 4.20 -10.25 -0.04
CA PHE A 321 4.31 -8.81 -0.29
C PHE A 321 5.05 -8.58 -1.60
N LEU A 322 4.89 -7.39 -2.18
CA LEU A 322 5.51 -7.04 -3.45
C LEU A 322 6.28 -5.71 -3.32
N GLU A 323 7.47 -5.62 -3.91
CA GLU A 323 8.33 -4.42 -3.79
C GLU A 323 7.66 -3.15 -4.33
N HIS A 324 6.84 -3.27 -5.38
CA HIS A 324 6.13 -2.15 -6.00
C HIS A 324 4.65 -2.07 -5.57
N GLU A 325 4.33 -2.49 -4.34
CA GLU A 325 2.99 -2.56 -3.74
C GLU A 325 2.06 -1.37 -4.03
N GLY A 326 2.61 -0.16 -4.10
CA GLY A 326 1.86 1.06 -4.33
C GLY A 326 1.62 1.40 -5.80
N TYR A 327 2.17 0.66 -6.77
CA TYR A 327 2.33 1.09 -8.15
C TYR A 327 1.51 0.34 -9.22
N PHE A 328 1.12 -0.91 -8.96
CA PHE A 328 0.50 -1.80 -9.95
C PHE A 328 -0.66 -1.21 -10.76
N GLY A 329 -1.60 -0.50 -10.12
CA GLY A 329 -2.72 0.12 -10.85
C GLY A 329 -2.30 1.02 -12.02
N ALA A 330 -1.21 1.79 -11.92
CA ALA A 330 -0.76 2.54 -13.10
C ALA A 330 0.02 1.73 -14.10
N VAL A 331 0.78 0.73 -13.63
CA VAL A 331 1.48 -0.16 -14.54
C VAL A 331 0.47 -0.87 -15.43
N GLY A 332 -0.58 -1.45 -14.84
CA GLY A 332 -1.66 -2.08 -15.61
C GLY A 332 -2.42 -1.10 -16.49
N CYS A 333 -2.62 0.14 -16.05
CA CYS A 333 -3.22 1.21 -16.86
C CYS A 333 -2.37 1.56 -18.08
N LEU A 334 -1.05 1.73 -17.91
CA LEU A 334 -0.10 1.96 -19.00
C LEU A 334 -0.12 0.83 -20.03
N ILE A 335 -0.14 -0.41 -19.55
CA ILE A 335 -0.11 -1.60 -20.43
C ILE A 335 -1.43 -1.69 -21.19
N SER A 336 -2.56 -1.55 -20.50
CA SER A 336 -3.89 -1.65 -21.12
C SER A 336 -4.12 -0.58 -22.18
N PHE A 337 -3.61 0.63 -21.98
CA PHE A 337 -3.66 1.67 -23.01
C PHE A 337 -2.88 1.31 -24.27
N ASN A 338 -1.76 0.66 -24.09
CA ASN A 338 -0.89 0.27 -25.18
C ASN A 338 -1.42 -0.96 -25.95
N ASP A 339 -2.07 -1.91 -25.27
CA ASP A 339 -2.73 -3.06 -25.91
C ASP A 339 -3.92 -2.61 -26.78
N GLY A 340 -4.56 -1.48 -26.46
CA GLY A 340 -5.64 -0.90 -27.26
C GLY A 340 -5.19 -0.12 -28.51
N ILE A 341 -3.87 0.08 -28.67
CA ILE A 341 -3.26 0.85 -29.77
C ILE A 341 -2.53 -0.07 -30.77
N SER A 342 -2.39 -1.36 -30.46
CA SER A 342 -1.71 -2.36 -31.30
C SER A 342 -2.60 -3.00 -32.36
#